data_AF-A0A853F1Z5-F1
#
_entry.id   AF-A0A853F1Z5-F1
#
_cell.length_a   1.000
_cell.length_b   1.000
_cell.length_c   1.000
_cell.angle_alpha   90.00
_cell.angle_beta   90.00
_cell.angle_gamma   90.00
#
_symmetry.space_group_name_H-M   'P 1'
#
loop_
_entity.id
_entity.type
_entity.pdbx_description
1 polymer ?
#
loop_
_entity_poly.entity_id
_entity_poly.type
_entity_poly.pdbx_seq_one_letter_code
_entity_poly.pdbx_strand_id
1 'polypeptide(L)'
;MPGQTKYFISNTNGFFVNWYSDITGVESHGQALKASGNSGDDAVYVGQGTKVDATGLTSTGGNDSIYLTGTFNNYEQTLDGNTYTFKRTVNINGTEYQEEVSFTASNGDRVYFANGFVKIDITGNDGLLNLNTGAFKR
;
A
#
# COMPACT_ATOMS: atom_id res chain seq x y z
N MET A 1 24.84 -14.57 -6.47
CA MET A 1 23.66 -13.70 -6.28
C MET A 1 23.23 -13.85 -4.82
N PRO A 2 22.96 -12.76 -4.07
CA PRO A 2 22.42 -12.89 -2.72
C PRO A 2 21.06 -13.59 -2.79
N GLY A 3 20.78 -14.52 -1.87
CA GLY A 3 19.53 -15.27 -1.86
C GLY A 3 18.34 -14.34 -1.63
N GLN A 4 17.29 -14.48 -2.44
CA GLN A 4 16.03 -13.78 -2.23
C GLN A 4 15.35 -14.37 -0.99
N THR A 5 15.11 -13.54 0.04
CA THR A 5 14.40 -13.98 1.24
C THR A 5 12.91 -13.77 1.04
N LYS A 6 12.10 -14.80 1.32
CA LYS A 6 10.65 -14.78 1.21
C LYS A 6 10.02 -15.20 2.53
N TYR A 7 9.11 -14.39 3.05
CA TYR A 7 8.35 -14.68 4.26
C TYR A 7 6.92 -15.09 3.88
N PHE A 8 6.34 -16.04 4.61
CA PHE A 8 4.95 -16.44 4.48
C PHE A 8 4.25 -16.24 5.83
N ILE A 9 3.13 -15.53 5.81
CA ILE A 9 2.26 -15.35 6.97
C ILE A 9 0.92 -15.98 6.56
N SER A 10 0.40 -16.91 7.37
CA SER A 10 -0.87 -17.57 7.10
C SER A 10 -1.82 -17.36 8.28
N ASN A 11 -2.89 -16.60 8.06
CA ASN A 11 -3.96 -16.42 9.01
C ASN A 11 -5.28 -16.26 8.24
N THR A 12 -6.33 -16.99 8.65
CA THR A 12 -7.65 -16.92 8.01
C THR A 12 -8.50 -15.76 8.52
N ASN A 13 -8.15 -15.20 9.68
CA ASN A 13 -8.93 -14.15 10.35
C ASN A 13 -8.38 -12.74 10.11
N GLY A 14 -7.40 -12.61 9.22
CA GLY A 14 -6.69 -11.37 8.97
C GLY A 14 -5.27 -11.35 9.56
N PHE A 15 -4.41 -10.52 9.01
CA PHE A 15 -3.07 -10.25 9.53
C PHE A 15 -2.78 -8.76 9.56
N PHE A 16 -1.79 -8.38 10.36
CA PHE A 16 -1.14 -7.09 10.23
C PHE A 16 0.36 -7.30 10.00
N VAL A 17 0.90 -6.64 8.98
CA VAL A 17 2.35 -6.59 8.72
C VAL A 17 2.84 -5.14 8.80
N ASN A 18 3.83 -4.93 9.68
CA ASN A 18 4.64 -3.73 9.64
C ASN A 18 5.84 -3.95 8.70
N TRP A 19 5.79 -3.42 7.49
CA TRP A 19 6.88 -3.52 6.52
C TRP A 19 7.82 -2.31 6.65
N TYR A 20 8.48 -2.22 7.79
CA TYR A 20 9.46 -1.18 8.09
C TYR A 20 10.45 -1.64 9.15
N SER A 21 11.73 -1.39 8.90
CA SER A 21 12.80 -1.51 9.89
C SER A 21 13.88 -0.48 9.59
N ASP A 22 14.28 0.28 10.62
CA ASP A 22 15.39 1.25 10.62
C ASP A 22 16.57 0.77 11.49
N ILE A 23 16.49 -0.45 12.01
CA ILE A 23 17.56 -1.04 12.81
C ILE A 23 18.73 -1.38 11.90
N THR A 24 19.91 -0.88 12.27
CA THR A 24 21.14 -1.06 11.50
C THR A 24 21.45 -2.54 11.25
N GLY A 25 21.64 -2.90 9.99
CA GLY A 25 21.92 -4.26 9.54
C GLY A 25 20.68 -5.11 9.22
N VAL A 26 19.48 -4.59 9.49
CA VAL A 26 18.20 -5.22 9.15
C VAL A 26 17.20 -4.20 8.59
N GLU A 27 17.70 -3.12 7.98
CA GLU A 27 16.87 -2.08 7.39
C GLU A 27 16.06 -2.62 6.22
N SER A 28 14.83 -2.15 6.08
CA SER A 28 13.94 -2.53 4.97
C SER A 28 14.05 -1.60 3.76
N HIS A 29 14.90 -0.57 3.81
CA HIS A 29 15.04 0.41 2.73
C HIS A 29 15.45 -0.26 1.41
N GLY A 30 14.78 0.11 0.32
CA GLY A 30 14.97 -0.48 -1.01
C GLY A 30 14.37 -1.88 -1.17
N GLN A 31 13.76 -2.46 -0.14
CA GLN A 31 13.13 -3.78 -0.22
C GLN A 31 11.67 -3.71 -0.66
N ALA A 32 11.20 -4.84 -1.21
CA ALA A 32 9.83 -5.00 -1.66
C ALA A 32 9.15 -6.17 -0.94
N LEU A 33 7.87 -5.99 -0.61
CA LEU A 33 6.98 -7.02 -0.08
C LEU A 33 5.84 -7.27 -1.07
N LYS A 34 5.44 -8.52 -1.22
CA LYS A 34 4.14 -8.88 -1.77
C LYS A 34 3.24 -9.34 -0.64
N ALA A 35 2.15 -8.61 -0.40
CA ALA A 35 1.12 -8.94 0.57
C ALA A 35 -0.07 -9.60 -0.14
N SER A 36 -0.57 -10.70 0.41
CA SER A 36 -1.74 -11.38 -0.14
C SER A 36 -2.60 -11.91 1.00
N GLY A 37 -3.89 -11.64 0.92
CA GLY A 37 -4.89 -11.86 1.95
C GLY A 37 -5.86 -12.99 1.63
N ASN A 38 -6.92 -13.12 2.44
CA ASN A 38 -8.03 -14.03 2.14
C ASN A 38 -9.40 -13.40 2.40
N SER A 39 -10.10 -13.76 3.49
CA SER A 39 -11.46 -13.28 3.76
C SER A 39 -11.58 -12.50 5.06
N GLY A 40 -10.48 -12.38 5.80
CA GLY A 40 -10.41 -11.59 7.03
C GLY A 40 -9.84 -10.22 6.72
N ASP A 41 -10.09 -9.27 7.61
CA ASP A 41 -9.57 -7.90 7.46
C ASP A 41 -8.05 -7.89 7.64
N ASP A 42 -7.34 -7.65 6.54
CA ASP A 42 -5.88 -7.64 6.47
C ASP A 42 -5.33 -6.20 6.48
N ALA A 43 -4.11 -6.04 6.95
CA ALA A 43 -3.48 -4.73 7.02
C ALA A 43 -1.97 -4.78 6.76
N VAL A 44 -1.49 -3.76 6.06
CA VAL A 44 -0.05 -3.58 5.79
C VAL A 44 0.36 -2.13 6.00
N TYR A 45 1.45 -1.93 6.73
CA TYR A 45 2.12 -0.64 6.85
C TYR A 45 3.30 -0.59 5.89
N VAL A 46 3.28 0.36 4.98
CA VAL A 46 4.30 0.58 3.95
C VAL A 46 5.31 1.57 4.50
N GLY A 47 6.45 1.08 4.97
CA GLY A 47 7.50 1.92 5.53
C GLY A 47 8.13 2.86 4.50
N GLN A 48 8.70 3.96 4.98
CA GLN A 48 9.48 4.86 4.15
C GLN A 48 10.62 4.12 3.43
N GLY A 49 10.71 4.36 2.12
CA GLY A 49 11.74 3.76 1.29
C GLY A 49 11.52 2.28 0.98
N THR A 50 10.31 1.76 1.21
CA THR A 50 9.93 0.38 0.89
C THR A 50 8.85 0.32 -0.19
N LYS A 51 8.70 -0.85 -0.81
CA LYS A 51 7.66 -1.11 -1.81
C LYS A 51 6.73 -2.23 -1.37
N VAL A 52 5.43 -2.10 -1.60
CA VAL A 52 4.45 -3.14 -1.32
C VAL A 52 3.52 -3.38 -2.52
N ASP A 53 3.51 -4.61 -3.03
CA ASP A 53 2.45 -5.12 -3.90
C ASP A 53 1.33 -5.70 -3.01
N ALA A 54 0.26 -4.93 -2.80
CA ALA A 54 -0.93 -5.29 -2.04
C ALA A 54 -2.11 -5.68 -2.95
N THR A 55 -1.87 -5.94 -4.24
CA THR A 55 -2.95 -6.29 -5.19
C THR A 55 -3.68 -7.56 -4.80
N GLY A 56 -2.98 -8.55 -4.25
CA GLY A 56 -3.55 -9.80 -3.75
C GLY A 56 -4.10 -9.74 -2.33
N LEU A 57 -3.98 -8.58 -1.67
CA LEU A 57 -4.62 -8.28 -0.39
C LEU A 57 -6.00 -7.68 -0.70
N THR A 58 -6.05 -6.56 -1.42
CA THR A 58 -7.33 -5.88 -1.71
C THR A 58 -8.21 -6.58 -2.76
N SER A 59 -7.70 -7.55 -3.52
CA SER A 59 -8.53 -8.30 -4.48
C SER A 59 -9.34 -9.42 -3.84
N THR A 60 -9.16 -9.68 -2.55
CA THR A 60 -9.84 -10.76 -1.83
C THR A 60 -10.97 -10.21 -0.94
N GLY A 61 -11.57 -11.03 -0.09
CA GLY A 61 -12.65 -10.56 0.80
C GLY A 61 -12.08 -9.93 2.07
N GLY A 62 -12.89 -9.13 2.77
CA GLY A 62 -12.43 -8.37 3.96
C GLY A 62 -12.58 -6.88 3.73
N ASN A 63 -12.34 -6.08 4.77
CA ASN A 63 -12.14 -4.63 4.67
C ASN A 63 -10.70 -4.31 5.03
N ASP A 64 -9.85 -4.32 4.04
CA ASP A 64 -8.42 -4.26 4.23
C ASP A 64 -7.89 -2.83 4.37
N SER A 65 -6.74 -2.70 5.02
CA SER A 65 -6.15 -1.40 5.34
C SER A 65 -4.68 -1.30 4.93
N ILE A 66 -4.39 -0.34 4.06
CA ILE A 66 -3.02 0.00 3.66
C ILE A 66 -2.63 1.30 4.37
N TYR A 67 -1.52 1.30 5.10
CA TYR A 67 -1.03 2.49 5.81
C TYR A 67 0.23 3.02 5.14
N LEU A 68 0.18 4.30 4.77
CA LEU A 68 1.27 5.05 4.17
C LEU A 68 1.74 6.15 5.12
N THR A 69 2.99 6.57 4.98
CA THR A 69 3.63 7.47 5.94
C THR A 69 3.56 8.96 5.58
N GLY A 70 3.16 9.30 4.36
CA GLY A 70 3.00 10.67 3.85
C GLY A 70 1.54 11.13 3.82
N THR A 71 1.32 12.40 3.49
CA THR A 71 -0.04 12.92 3.21
C THR A 71 -0.48 12.56 1.79
N PHE A 72 -1.78 12.57 1.50
CA PHE A 72 -2.30 12.23 0.15
C PHE A 72 -1.59 12.96 -1.00
N ASN A 73 -1.31 14.26 -0.83
CA ASN A 73 -0.67 15.10 -1.84
C ASN A 73 0.85 14.87 -1.97
N ASN A 74 1.46 14.05 -1.09
CA ASN A 74 2.86 13.68 -1.25
C ASN A 74 3.07 12.61 -2.32
N TYR A 75 2.01 11.91 -2.74
CA TYR A 75 2.12 10.76 -3.65
C TYR A 75 1.71 11.16 -5.06
N GLU A 76 2.51 10.75 -6.03
CA GLU A 76 2.06 10.58 -7.40
C GLU A 76 1.10 9.39 -7.44
N GLN A 77 -0.03 9.55 -8.12
CA GLN A 77 -1.04 8.50 -8.26
C GLN A 77 -1.20 8.10 -9.72
N THR A 78 -1.26 6.79 -9.98
CA THR A 78 -1.61 6.24 -11.29
C THR A 78 -2.69 5.17 -11.14
N LEU A 79 -3.45 4.97 -12.22
CA LEU A 79 -4.38 3.86 -12.38
C LEU A 79 -4.08 3.22 -13.73
N ASP A 80 -3.74 1.93 -13.72
CA ASP A 80 -3.60 1.10 -14.90
C ASP A 80 -4.56 -0.09 -14.79
N GLY A 81 -5.52 -0.18 -15.71
CA GLY A 81 -6.65 -1.09 -15.59
C GLY A 81 -7.43 -0.87 -14.29
N ASN A 82 -7.33 -1.83 -13.36
CA ASN A 82 -7.96 -1.76 -12.03
C ASN A 82 -6.95 -1.61 -10.89
N THR A 83 -5.67 -1.38 -11.20
CA THR A 83 -4.58 -1.32 -10.23
C THR A 83 -4.17 0.13 -10.02
N TYR A 84 -4.36 0.62 -8.80
CA TYR A 84 -3.84 1.88 -8.34
C TYR A 84 -2.38 1.72 -7.92
N THR A 85 -1.55 2.73 -8.19
CA THR A 85 -0.21 2.83 -7.62
C THR A 85 0.01 4.20 -7.03
N PHE A 86 0.38 4.26 -5.75
CA PHE A 86 0.81 5.49 -5.08
C PHE A 86 2.29 5.42 -4.81
N LYS A 87 3.00 6.49 -5.20
CA LYS A 87 4.46 6.53 -5.12
C LYS A 87 4.95 7.90 -4.67
N ARG A 88 5.96 7.91 -3.80
CA ARG A 88 6.72 9.13 -3.49
C ARG A 88 8.19 8.83 -3.25
N THR A 89 9.03 9.80 -3.60
CA THR A 89 10.45 9.80 -3.22
C THR A 89 10.58 10.26 -1.77
N VAL A 90 11.41 9.56 -1.00
CA VAL A 90 11.78 9.91 0.38
C VAL A 90 13.30 9.95 0.50
N ASN A 91 13.83 10.86 1.31
CA ASN A 91 15.25 10.90 1.64
C ASN A 91 15.47 10.30 3.04
N ILE A 92 16.32 9.29 3.13
CA ILE A 92 16.66 8.61 4.38
C ILE A 92 18.18 8.64 4.49
N ASN A 93 18.70 9.36 5.49
CA ASN A 93 20.14 9.52 5.74
C ASN A 93 20.93 9.97 4.48
N GLY A 94 20.38 10.88 3.70
CA GLY A 94 21.02 11.42 2.49
C GLY A 94 20.86 10.55 1.24
N THR A 95 20.22 9.38 1.34
CA THR A 95 19.94 8.50 0.19
C THR A 95 18.47 8.57 -0.20
N GLU A 96 18.19 8.66 -1.50
CA GLU A 96 16.83 8.63 -2.02
C GLU A 96 16.30 7.20 -2.14
N TYR A 97 15.09 7.00 -1.62
CA TYR A 97 14.33 5.76 -1.76
C TYR A 97 12.90 6.06 -2.24
N GLN A 98 12.18 4.99 -2.57
CA GLN A 98 10.78 5.06 -2.96
C GLN A 98 9.92 4.43 -1.89
N GLU A 99 8.90 5.15 -1.43
CA GLU A 99 7.75 4.57 -0.77
C GLU A 99 6.68 4.34 -1.84
N GLU A 100 6.31 3.09 -2.08
CA GLU A 100 5.47 2.70 -3.21
C GLU A 100 4.47 1.62 -2.77
N VAL A 101 3.22 1.78 -3.14
CA VAL A 101 2.21 0.72 -2.99
C VAL A 101 1.39 0.56 -4.26
N SER A 102 1.10 -0.68 -4.62
CA SER A 102 0.12 -1.02 -5.65
C SER A 102 -1.01 -1.84 -5.04
N PHE A 103 -2.25 -1.54 -5.40
CA PHE A 103 -3.45 -2.22 -4.89
C PHE A 103 -4.57 -2.20 -5.93
N THR A 104 -5.42 -3.21 -5.87
CA THR A 104 -6.56 -3.36 -6.80
C THR A 104 -7.77 -2.62 -6.25
N ALA A 105 -8.56 -2.00 -7.13
CA ALA A 105 -9.82 -1.40 -6.73
C ALA A 105 -10.81 -2.47 -6.23
N SER A 106 -11.34 -2.25 -5.04
CA SER A 106 -12.27 -3.11 -4.32
C SER A 106 -13.39 -2.24 -3.71
N ASN A 107 -14.23 -2.81 -2.84
CA ASN A 107 -15.15 -2.01 -2.01
C ASN A 107 -14.82 -2.32 -0.54
N GLY A 108 -14.85 -1.31 0.32
CA GLY A 108 -14.62 -1.47 1.76
C GLY A 108 -13.18 -1.27 2.22
N ASP A 109 -12.21 -1.47 1.33
CA ASP A 109 -10.80 -1.27 1.63
C ASP A 109 -10.42 0.22 1.71
N ARG A 110 -9.35 0.50 2.45
CA ARG A 110 -8.92 1.87 2.74
C ARG A 110 -7.43 2.03 2.59
N VAL A 111 -7.03 3.18 2.05
CA VAL A 111 -5.64 3.66 2.11
C VAL A 111 -5.57 4.81 3.09
N TYR A 112 -4.81 4.61 4.16
CA TYR A 112 -4.53 5.59 5.18
C TYR A 112 -3.23 6.34 4.86
N PHE A 113 -3.29 7.65 5.03
CA PHE A 113 -2.20 8.60 4.91
C PHE A 113 -2.01 9.30 6.26
N ALA A 114 -0.90 10.00 6.41
CA ALA A 114 -0.61 10.79 7.60
C ALA A 114 -1.67 11.85 7.92
N ASN A 115 -2.47 12.28 6.93
CA ASN A 115 -3.55 13.26 7.11
C ASN A 115 -4.96 12.68 7.01
N GLY A 116 -5.11 11.34 7.10
CA GLY A 116 -6.37 10.58 7.10
C GLY A 116 -6.49 9.64 5.90
N PHE A 117 -7.68 9.17 5.54
CA PHE A 117 -7.82 8.06 4.59
C PHE A 117 -8.67 8.39 3.36
N VAL A 118 -8.62 7.49 2.38
CA VAL A 118 -9.49 7.37 1.22
C VAL A 118 -10.09 5.97 1.17
N LYS A 119 -11.32 5.87 0.67
CA LYS A 119 -11.92 4.56 0.39
C LYS A 119 -11.54 4.11 -1.00
N ILE A 120 -11.14 2.85 -1.09
CA ILE A 120 -11.02 2.14 -2.35
C ILE A 120 -12.43 1.63 -2.61
N ASP A 121 -13.24 2.43 -3.30
CA ASP A 121 -14.60 2.06 -3.69
C ASP A 121 -14.69 2.13 -5.22
N ILE A 122 -15.15 1.04 -5.84
CA ILE A 122 -15.45 0.94 -7.27
C ILE A 122 -16.88 1.37 -7.61
N THR A 123 -17.70 1.64 -6.59
CA THR A 123 -19.10 2.03 -6.75
C THR A 123 -19.40 3.34 -6.01
N GLY A 124 -19.96 4.32 -6.72
CA GLY A 124 -20.39 5.60 -6.15
C GLY A 124 -19.43 6.79 -6.39
N ASN A 125 -19.84 7.96 -5.90
CA ASN A 125 -19.10 9.21 -6.04
C ASN A 125 -18.05 9.44 -4.95
N ASP A 126 -17.90 8.52 -3.99
CA ASP A 126 -16.97 8.65 -2.86
C ASP A 126 -15.65 7.88 -3.07
N GLY A 127 -15.48 7.25 -4.23
CA GLY A 127 -14.27 6.51 -4.57
C GLY A 127 -13.06 7.39 -4.89
N LEU A 128 -11.88 6.79 -4.80
CA LEU A 128 -10.55 7.36 -5.07
C LEU A 128 -10.41 8.14 -6.38
N LEU A 129 -11.15 7.75 -7.42
CA LEU A 129 -11.11 8.39 -8.73
C LEU A 129 -12.42 9.16 -8.98
N ASN A 130 -12.30 10.43 -9.36
CA ASN A 130 -13.43 11.15 -9.92
C ASN A 130 -13.67 10.70 -11.35
N LEU A 131 -14.70 9.89 -11.58
CA LEU A 131 -15.03 9.35 -12.90
C LEU A 131 -15.37 10.42 -13.96
N ASN A 132 -15.76 11.63 -13.53
CA ASN A 132 -16.09 12.72 -14.45
C ASN A 132 -14.85 13.49 -14.92
N THR A 133 -13.81 13.57 -14.08
CA THR A 133 -12.59 14.36 -14.37
C THR A 133 -11.34 13.51 -14.58
N GLY A 134 -11.39 12.21 -14.24
CA GLY A 134 -10.24 11.33 -14.19
C GLY A 134 -9.23 11.70 -13.10
N ALA A 135 -9.55 12.67 -12.23
CA ALA A 135 -8.64 13.12 -11.18
C ALA A 135 -8.80 12.27 -9.92
N PHE A 136 -7.67 11.99 -9.27
CA PHE A 136 -7.66 11.40 -7.94
C PHE A 136 -8.21 12.38 -6.92
N LYS A 137 -9.04 11.87 -5.99
CA LYS A 137 -9.67 12.66 -4.94
C LYS A 137 -9.65 11.91 -3.62
N ARG A 138 -9.85 12.69 -2.55
CA ARG A 138 -9.96 12.24 -1.19
C ARG A 138 -11.26 12.73 -0.58
#